data_AF-W4SJD6-F1
#
_entry.id   AF-W4SJD6-F1
#
_cell.length_a   1.000
_cell.length_b   1.000
_cell.length_c   1.000
_cell.angle_alpha   90.00
_cell.angle_beta   90.00
_cell.angle_gamma   90.00
#
_symmetry.space_group_name_H-M   'P 1'
#
loop_
_entity.id
_entity.type
_entity.pdbx_description
1 polymer ?
#
loop_
_entity_poly.entity_id
_entity_poly.type
_entity_poly.pdbx_seq_one_letter_code
_entity_poly.pdbx_strand_id
1 'polypeptide(L)'
;MLVDDLITHGTTEPYRMFTSRAEYRLQLREDNADARLTGVGRAMGLVDDARWARFSAKQEAVQRESARLSVLWATPGNALGREVAQTLGVAVSRETNVLDLIKRPELNYAALMRVPTLGPGVDDAQVAEQVEISVKYAGYLDRQRDDIARQQRHETTPIPDGFDYAGVRGLSIEVQQKLERVRPQSIGQAQRIAGMTPAAISLLLVHLERARRSQVA
;
A
#
# COMPACT_ATOMS: atom_id res chain seq x y z
N MET A 1 -15.80 -2.41 4.58
CA MET A 1 -16.37 -1.84 3.35
C MET A 1 -17.86 -2.16 3.27
N LEU A 2 -18.30 -3.37 2.91
CA LEU A 2 -19.75 -3.71 2.86
C LEU A 2 -20.58 -3.21 4.05
N VAL A 3 -20.22 -3.59 5.27
CA VAL A 3 -20.98 -3.21 6.48
C VAL A 3 -20.99 -1.70 6.69
N ASP A 4 -19.85 -1.05 6.45
CA ASP A 4 -19.67 0.40 6.60
C ASP A 4 -20.48 1.19 5.56
N ASP A 5 -20.48 0.72 4.30
CA ASP A 5 -21.25 1.31 3.21
C ASP A 5 -22.76 1.22 3.49
N LEU A 6 -23.23 0.07 3.98
CA LEU A 6 -24.64 -0.14 4.33
C LEU A 6 -25.09 0.74 5.50
N ILE A 7 -24.24 0.94 6.51
CA ILE A 7 -24.57 1.78 7.66
C ILE A 7 -24.53 3.27 7.28
N THR A 8 -23.55 3.69 6.49
CA THR A 8 -23.30 5.10 6.20
C THR A 8 -24.20 5.65 5.09
N HIS A 9 -24.39 4.88 4.02
CA HIS A 9 -25.10 5.35 2.82
C HIS A 9 -26.49 4.75 2.67
N GLY A 10 -26.83 3.72 3.45
CA GLY A 10 -28.04 2.93 3.23
C GLY A 10 -28.03 2.23 1.88
N THR A 11 -29.17 1.64 1.49
CA THR A 11 -29.31 1.06 0.16
C THR A 11 -30.77 1.07 -0.28
N THR A 12 -31.05 1.66 -1.44
CA THR A 12 -32.39 1.70 -2.05
C THR A 12 -32.64 0.51 -3.00
N GLU A 13 -31.57 -0.16 -3.42
CA GLU A 13 -31.59 -1.36 -4.26
C GLU A 13 -30.67 -2.43 -3.64
N PRO A 14 -30.76 -3.72 -4.02
CA PRO A 14 -29.88 -4.75 -3.46
C PRO A 14 -28.39 -4.41 -3.65
N TYR A 15 -27.67 -4.23 -2.54
CA TYR A 15 -26.26 -3.89 -2.55
C TYR A 15 -25.41 -4.94 -3.30
N ARG A 16 -24.51 -4.49 -4.18
CA ARG A 16 -23.61 -5.37 -4.95
C ARG A 16 -22.16 -4.96 -4.72
N MET A 17 -21.33 -5.87 -4.19
CA MET A 17 -19.90 -5.58 -3.90
C MET A 17 -19.06 -5.24 -5.15
N PHE A 18 -19.53 -5.55 -6.35
CA PHE A 18 -18.82 -5.18 -7.59
C PHE A 18 -18.83 -3.67 -7.89
N THR A 19 -19.72 -2.89 -7.28
CA THR A 19 -19.81 -1.44 -7.51
C THR A 19 -19.05 -0.60 -6.50
N SER A 20 -18.61 -1.19 -5.38
CA SER A 20 -17.84 -0.48 -4.35
C SER A 20 -16.38 -0.29 -4.77
N ARG A 21 -15.94 0.97 -4.87
CA ARG A 21 -14.53 1.33 -5.07
C ARG A 21 -13.77 1.10 -3.77
N ALA A 22 -13.18 -0.09 -3.62
CA ALA A 22 -12.20 -0.30 -2.56
C ALA A 22 -10.96 0.56 -2.86
N GLU A 23 -10.83 1.71 -2.20
CA GLU A 23 -9.60 2.52 -2.18
C GLU A 23 -8.37 1.70 -1.70
N TYR A 24 -8.65 0.55 -1.06
CA TYR A 24 -7.71 -0.42 -0.49
C TYR A 24 -7.53 -1.69 -1.34
N ARG A 25 -7.87 -1.69 -2.64
CA ARG A 25 -7.92 -2.91 -3.48
C ARG A 25 -6.63 -3.75 -3.46
N LEU A 26 -5.46 -3.12 -3.41
CA LEU A 26 -4.17 -3.83 -3.34
C LEU A 26 -3.92 -4.47 -1.98
N GLN A 27 -4.45 -3.91 -0.89
CA GLN A 27 -4.37 -4.50 0.44
C GLN A 27 -5.43 -5.59 0.66
N LEU A 28 -6.61 -5.43 0.04
CA LEU A 28 -7.77 -6.33 0.19
C LEU A 28 -7.85 -7.38 -0.91
N ARG A 29 -6.75 -8.08 -1.20
CA ARG A 29 -6.74 -9.13 -2.21
C ARG A 29 -7.27 -10.45 -1.65
N GLU A 30 -7.68 -11.33 -2.54
CA GLU A 30 -8.08 -12.69 -2.19
C GLU A 30 -6.90 -13.48 -1.61
N ASP A 31 -5.73 -13.41 -2.27
CA ASP A 31 -4.52 -14.18 -1.91
C ASP A 31 -4.02 -13.95 -0.48
N ASN A 32 -4.29 -12.77 0.08
CA ASN A 32 -3.81 -12.38 1.41
C ASN A 32 -4.92 -12.31 2.47
N ALA A 33 -6.13 -12.80 2.17
CA ALA A 33 -7.26 -12.73 3.09
C ALA A 33 -6.98 -13.46 4.42
N ASP A 34 -6.28 -14.59 4.36
CA ASP A 34 -5.90 -15.35 5.54
C ASP A 34 -4.88 -14.61 6.41
N ALA A 35 -3.87 -13.96 5.81
CA ALA A 35 -2.92 -13.10 6.52
C ALA A 35 -3.60 -11.92 7.21
N ARG A 36 -4.70 -11.40 6.63
CA ARG A 36 -5.47 -10.29 7.22
C ARG A 36 -6.43 -10.73 8.33
N LEU A 37 -7.08 -11.88 8.19
CA LEU A 37 -8.27 -12.22 8.98
C LEU A 37 -8.08 -13.43 9.90
N THR A 38 -7.12 -14.33 9.65
CA THR A 38 -6.98 -15.56 10.45
C THR A 38 -6.64 -15.27 11.90
N GLY A 39 -5.78 -14.28 12.16
CA GLY A 39 -5.45 -13.84 13.52
C GLY A 39 -6.67 -13.30 14.27
N VAL A 40 -7.52 -12.51 13.58
CA VAL A 40 -8.78 -12.00 14.15
C VAL A 40 -9.74 -13.16 14.44
N GLY A 41 -9.93 -14.07 13.49
CA GLY A 41 -10.79 -15.25 13.67
C GLY A 41 -10.31 -16.15 14.81
N ARG A 42 -8.99 -16.27 15.01
CA ARG A 42 -8.40 -17.03 16.13
C ARG A 42 -8.71 -16.37 17.48
N ALA A 43 -8.54 -15.05 17.58
CA ALA A 43 -8.89 -14.31 18.79
C ALA A 43 -10.38 -14.40 19.16
N MET A 44 -11.24 -14.58 18.15
CA MET A 44 -12.69 -14.78 18.33
C MET A 44 -13.11 -16.25 18.55
N GLY A 45 -12.18 -17.20 18.57
CA GLY A 45 -12.49 -18.63 18.71
C GLY A 45 -13.11 -19.28 17.47
N LEU A 46 -13.09 -18.61 16.32
CA LEU A 46 -13.66 -19.09 15.05
C LEU A 46 -12.65 -19.90 14.21
N VAL A 47 -11.37 -19.84 14.56
CA VAL A 47 -10.28 -20.57 13.90
C VAL A 47 -9.75 -21.65 14.85
N ASP A 48 -9.91 -22.91 14.43
CA ASP A 48 -9.42 -24.08 15.14
C ASP A 48 -7.88 -24.20 15.10
N ASP A 49 -7.36 -25.12 15.91
CA ASP A 49 -5.91 -25.33 16.05
C ASP A 49 -5.26 -25.83 14.76
N ALA A 50 -5.95 -26.68 13.99
CA ALA A 50 -5.44 -27.23 12.74
C ALA A 50 -5.26 -26.14 11.68
N ARG A 51 -6.26 -25.27 11.51
CA ARG A 51 -6.20 -24.12 10.61
C ARG A 51 -5.16 -23.10 11.07
N TRP A 52 -5.08 -22.84 12.37
CA TRP A 52 -4.06 -21.96 12.93
C TRP A 52 -2.65 -22.48 12.64
N ALA A 53 -2.39 -23.76 12.91
CA ALA A 53 -1.10 -24.39 12.65
C ALA A 53 -0.71 -24.31 11.17
N ARG A 54 -1.65 -24.60 10.25
CA ARG A 54 -1.40 -24.47 8.80
C ARG A 54 -1.07 -23.03 8.40
N PHE A 55 -1.83 -22.07 8.92
CA PHE A 55 -1.59 -20.65 8.67
C PHE A 55 -0.21 -20.20 9.18
N SER A 56 0.14 -20.54 10.42
CA SER A 56 1.42 -20.21 11.02
C SER A 56 2.60 -20.83 10.26
N ALA A 57 2.49 -22.11 9.89
CA ALA A 57 3.52 -22.79 9.10
C ALA A 57 3.73 -22.12 7.73
N LYS A 58 2.64 -21.73 7.05
CA LYS A 58 2.71 -20.99 5.79
C LYS A 58 3.42 -19.64 5.97
N GLN A 59 3.01 -18.85 6.98
CA GLN A 59 3.61 -17.54 7.24
C GLN A 59 5.11 -17.65 7.55
N GLU A 60 5.50 -18.62 8.37
CA GLU A 60 6.90 -18.85 8.69
C GLU A 60 7.70 -19.27 7.45
N ALA A 61 7.16 -20.16 6.61
CA ALA A 61 7.81 -20.57 5.37
C ALA A 61 8.01 -19.39 4.40
N VAL A 62 7.02 -18.51 4.25
CA VAL A 62 7.12 -17.28 3.44
C VAL A 62 8.23 -16.37 3.98
N GLN A 63 8.28 -16.16 5.30
CA GLN A 63 9.28 -15.31 5.92
C GLN A 63 10.69 -15.88 5.76
N ARG A 64 10.88 -17.19 6.00
CA ARG A 64 12.17 -17.86 5.83
C ARG A 64 12.66 -17.77 4.39
N GLU A 65 11.79 -18.02 3.41
CA GLU A 65 12.18 -17.98 2.01
C GLU A 65 12.48 -16.55 1.54
N SER A 66 11.66 -15.57 1.95
CA SER A 66 11.94 -14.16 1.68
C SER A 66 13.28 -13.74 2.27
N ALA A 67 13.57 -14.14 3.51
CA ALA A 67 14.83 -13.84 4.18
C ALA A 67 16.02 -14.47 3.46
N ARG A 68 15.92 -15.76 3.09
CA ARG A 68 16.95 -16.50 2.34
C ARG A 68 17.32 -15.79 1.04
N LEU A 69 16.33 -15.35 0.26
CA LEU A 69 16.57 -14.63 -0.99
C LEU A 69 17.05 -13.19 -0.76
N SER A 70 16.62 -12.55 0.32
CA SER A 70 17.00 -11.16 0.64
C SER A 70 18.44 -10.97 1.11
N VAL A 71 19.16 -12.03 1.48
CA VAL A 71 20.58 -11.90 1.85
C VAL A 71 21.52 -12.15 0.68
N LEU A 72 20.99 -12.60 -0.47
CA LEU A 72 21.77 -12.89 -1.66
C LEU A 72 21.81 -11.68 -2.60
N TRP A 73 23.00 -11.40 -3.13
CA TRP A 73 23.26 -10.25 -3.98
C TRP A 73 23.86 -10.67 -5.31
N ALA A 74 23.23 -10.24 -6.40
CA ALA A 74 23.73 -10.44 -7.74
C ALA A 74 24.35 -9.12 -8.23
N THR A 75 25.56 -9.19 -8.77
CA THR A 75 26.23 -8.06 -9.43
C THR A 75 26.70 -8.51 -10.82
N PRO A 76 26.93 -7.58 -11.77
CA PRO A 76 27.44 -7.97 -13.09
C PRO A 76 28.73 -8.80 -13.02
N GLY A 77 29.55 -8.56 -11.99
CA GLY A 77 30.89 -9.12 -11.84
C GLY A 77 31.00 -10.32 -10.90
N ASN A 78 29.94 -10.72 -10.17
CA ASN A 78 30.02 -11.86 -9.24
C ASN A 78 29.51 -13.17 -9.87
N ALA A 79 29.80 -14.30 -9.20
CA ALA A 79 29.43 -15.63 -9.69
C ALA A 79 27.91 -15.76 -9.90
N LEU A 80 27.13 -15.30 -8.92
CA LEU A 80 25.68 -15.37 -8.95
C LEU A 80 25.07 -14.57 -10.11
N GLY A 81 25.51 -13.33 -10.33
CA GLY A 81 25.00 -12.50 -11.42
C GLY A 81 25.34 -13.06 -12.80
N ARG A 82 26.52 -13.69 -12.97
CA ARG A 82 26.86 -14.44 -14.18
C ARG A 82 25.97 -15.65 -14.39
N GLU A 83 25.71 -16.42 -13.33
CA GLU A 83 24.87 -17.62 -13.41
C GLU A 83 23.42 -17.25 -13.73
N VAL A 84 22.86 -16.22 -13.09
CA VAL A 84 21.55 -15.65 -13.42
C VAL A 84 21.48 -15.26 -14.91
N ALA A 85 22.48 -14.56 -15.42
CA ALA A 85 22.52 -14.16 -16.82
C ALA A 85 22.60 -15.36 -17.78
N GLN A 86 23.38 -16.38 -17.45
CA GLN A 86 23.53 -17.59 -18.27
C GLN A 86 22.27 -18.47 -18.25
N THR A 87 21.65 -18.65 -17.09
CA THR A 87 20.49 -19.54 -16.93
C THR A 87 19.19 -18.90 -17.39
N LEU A 88 19.01 -17.59 -17.12
CA LEU A 88 17.74 -16.89 -17.36
C LEU A 88 17.79 -15.96 -18.58
N GLY A 89 18.97 -15.71 -19.16
CA GLY A 89 19.14 -14.76 -20.26
C GLY A 89 18.97 -13.30 -19.84
N VAL A 90 18.95 -13.01 -18.53
CA VAL A 90 18.71 -11.68 -17.98
C VAL A 90 19.98 -11.10 -17.38
N ALA A 91 20.52 -10.06 -18.01
CA ALA A 91 21.71 -9.40 -17.53
C ALA A 91 21.45 -8.65 -16.20
N VAL A 92 22.34 -8.84 -15.23
CA VAL A 92 22.38 -8.05 -14.00
C VAL A 92 23.26 -6.83 -14.29
N SER A 93 22.65 -5.64 -14.43
CA SER A 93 23.35 -4.39 -14.80
C SER A 93 23.94 -3.62 -13.62
N ARG A 94 23.40 -3.82 -12.42
CA ARG A 94 23.85 -3.23 -11.17
C ARG A 94 23.67 -4.22 -10.04
N GLU A 95 24.35 -3.98 -8.93
CA GLU A 95 24.10 -4.72 -7.69
C GLU A 95 22.60 -4.69 -7.34
N THR A 96 22.02 -5.88 -7.24
CA THR A 96 20.60 -6.09 -6.98
C THR A 96 20.42 -7.27 -6.06
N ASN A 97 19.53 -7.11 -5.10
CA ASN A 97 19.08 -8.19 -4.24
C ASN A 97 18.39 -9.29 -5.07
N VAL A 98 18.64 -10.56 -4.81
CA VAL A 98 18.01 -11.64 -5.58
C VAL A 98 16.49 -11.59 -5.49
N LEU A 99 15.94 -11.31 -4.31
CA LEU A 99 14.50 -11.18 -4.14
C LEU A 99 13.93 -10.08 -5.04
N ASP A 100 14.65 -8.95 -5.18
CA ASP A 100 14.24 -7.83 -6.04
C ASP A 100 14.28 -8.14 -7.54
N LEU A 101 15.00 -9.19 -7.98
CA LEU A 101 14.96 -9.60 -9.39
C LEU A 101 13.55 -10.01 -9.82
N ILE A 102 12.72 -10.52 -8.90
CA ILE A 102 11.30 -10.86 -9.16
C ILE A 102 10.47 -9.63 -9.57
N LYS A 103 10.93 -8.42 -9.27
CA LYS A 103 10.25 -7.18 -9.71
C LYS A 103 10.35 -6.95 -11.21
N ARG A 104 11.29 -7.62 -11.90
CA ARG A 104 11.40 -7.54 -13.37
C ARG A 104 10.26 -8.33 -14.01
N PRO A 105 9.53 -7.75 -14.99
CA PRO A 105 8.34 -8.38 -15.55
C PRO A 105 8.62 -9.74 -16.22
N GLU A 106 9.83 -9.94 -16.72
CA GLU A 106 10.29 -11.19 -17.33
C GLU A 106 10.69 -12.28 -16.31
N LEU A 107 10.73 -11.96 -15.01
CA LEU A 107 11.13 -12.87 -13.94
C LEU A 107 9.97 -13.19 -12.98
N ASN A 108 10.01 -14.40 -12.45
CA ASN A 108 9.10 -14.90 -11.42
C ASN A 108 9.88 -15.82 -10.46
N TYR A 109 9.25 -16.25 -9.36
CA TYR A 109 9.92 -17.08 -8.35
C TYR A 109 10.42 -18.40 -8.97
N ALA A 110 9.58 -19.06 -9.76
CA ALA A 110 9.92 -20.31 -10.42
C ALA A 110 11.13 -20.19 -11.36
N ALA A 111 11.26 -19.09 -12.09
CA ALA A 111 12.40 -18.82 -12.96
C ALA A 111 13.69 -18.68 -12.14
N LEU A 112 13.66 -17.93 -11.03
CA LEU A 112 14.83 -17.82 -10.15
C LEU A 112 15.27 -19.18 -9.59
N MET A 113 14.34 -20.06 -9.25
CA MET A 113 14.65 -21.39 -8.72
C MET A 113 15.29 -22.35 -9.75
N ARG A 114 15.31 -21.98 -11.04
CA ARG A 114 16.09 -22.71 -12.07
C ARG A 114 17.58 -22.43 -12.00
N VAL A 115 18.00 -21.34 -11.34
CA VAL A 115 19.41 -21.01 -11.12
C VAL A 115 19.96 -21.96 -10.05
N PRO A 116 20.98 -22.79 -10.34
CA PRO A 116 21.45 -23.84 -9.44
C PRO A 116 21.83 -23.36 -8.04
N THR A 117 22.41 -22.17 -7.89
CA THR A 117 22.77 -21.60 -6.58
C THR A 117 21.58 -21.03 -5.79
N LEU A 118 20.45 -20.76 -6.45
CA LEU A 118 19.24 -20.24 -5.81
C LEU A 118 18.24 -21.34 -5.50
N GLY A 119 18.17 -22.35 -6.37
CA GLY A 119 17.31 -23.51 -6.23
C GLY A 119 17.89 -24.60 -5.31
N PRO A 120 17.07 -25.59 -4.93
CA PRO A 120 15.63 -25.63 -5.13
C PRO A 120 14.88 -24.59 -4.27
N GLY A 121 13.66 -24.25 -4.68
CA GLY A 121 12.77 -23.38 -3.91
C GLY A 121 11.95 -24.13 -2.88
N VAL A 122 10.96 -23.44 -2.32
CA VAL A 122 9.94 -24.06 -1.45
C VAL A 122 9.04 -25.00 -2.24
N ASP A 123 8.66 -26.13 -1.64
CA ASP A 123 7.76 -27.12 -2.26
C ASP A 123 6.29 -26.65 -2.27
N ASP A 124 5.91 -25.84 -1.29
CA ASP A 124 4.54 -25.33 -1.19
C ASP A 124 4.31 -24.18 -2.19
N ALA A 125 3.45 -24.44 -3.18
CA ALA A 125 3.09 -23.47 -4.21
C ALA A 125 2.47 -22.19 -3.63
N GLN A 126 1.72 -22.27 -2.52
CA GLN A 126 1.15 -21.08 -1.88
C GLN A 126 2.23 -20.21 -1.24
N VAL A 127 3.30 -20.83 -0.73
CA VAL A 127 4.45 -20.10 -0.18
C VAL A 127 5.21 -19.42 -1.31
N ALA A 128 5.52 -20.13 -2.39
CA ALA A 128 6.19 -19.58 -3.57
C ALA A 128 5.42 -18.39 -4.17
N GLU A 129 4.11 -18.55 -4.36
CA GLU A 129 3.22 -17.49 -4.85
C GLU A 129 3.20 -16.29 -3.91
N GLN A 130 3.09 -16.51 -2.60
CA GLN A 130 3.04 -15.42 -1.63
C GLN A 130 4.37 -14.64 -1.58
N VAL A 131 5.52 -15.32 -1.71
CA VAL A 131 6.83 -14.65 -1.83
C VAL A 131 6.84 -13.76 -3.06
N GLU A 132 6.47 -14.29 -4.23
CA GLU A 132 6.43 -13.54 -5.48
C GLU A 132 5.50 -12.32 -5.43
N ILE A 133 4.26 -12.52 -4.97
CA ILE A 133 3.25 -11.47 -4.81
C ILE A 133 3.77 -10.40 -3.85
N SER A 134 4.34 -10.78 -2.71
CA SER A 134 4.81 -9.81 -1.71
C SER A 134 5.83 -8.84 -2.29
N VAL A 135 6.72 -9.33 -3.17
CA VAL A 135 7.77 -8.53 -3.80
C VAL A 135 7.23 -7.67 -4.93
N LYS A 136 6.41 -8.24 -5.82
CA LYS A 136 5.84 -7.53 -6.98
C LYS A 136 4.94 -6.38 -6.53
N TYR A 137 4.19 -6.59 -5.45
CA TYR A 137 3.29 -5.56 -4.92
C TYR A 137 3.90 -4.67 -3.84
N ALA A 138 5.11 -4.95 -3.32
CA ALA A 138 5.72 -4.19 -2.24
C ALA A 138 5.69 -2.66 -2.48
N GLY A 139 6.20 -2.21 -3.62
CA GLY A 139 6.25 -0.77 -3.94
C GLY A 139 4.87 -0.13 -4.11
N TYR A 140 3.88 -0.89 -4.60
CA TYR A 140 2.52 -0.40 -4.72
C TYR A 140 1.80 -0.34 -3.36
N LEU A 141 2.04 -1.34 -2.50
CA LEU A 141 1.53 -1.38 -1.13
C LEU A 141 2.13 -0.27 -0.27
N ASP A 142 3.43 -0.01 -0.40
CA ASP A 142 4.09 1.08 0.33
C ASP A 142 3.56 2.44 -0.12
N ARG A 143 3.40 2.65 -1.43
CA ARG A 143 2.74 3.86 -1.94
C ARG A 143 1.31 4.01 -1.41
N GLN A 144 0.53 2.93 -1.41
CA GLN A 144 -0.84 2.96 -0.89
C GLN A 144 -0.85 3.28 0.62
N ARG A 145 0.07 2.71 1.40
CA ARG A 145 0.23 3.02 2.83
C ARG A 145 0.59 4.48 3.06
N ASP A 146 1.51 5.02 2.27
CA ASP A 146 1.89 6.43 2.35
C ASP A 146 0.71 7.35 2.05
N ASP A 147 -0.11 7.00 1.06
CA ASP A 147 -1.30 7.75 0.69
C ASP A 147 -2.37 7.67 1.78
N ILE A 148 -2.60 6.49 2.39
CA ILE A 148 -3.49 6.32 3.55
C ILE A 148 -3.02 7.16 4.73
N ALA A 149 -1.72 7.10 5.06
CA ALA A 149 -1.14 7.86 6.16
C ALA A 149 -1.20 9.37 5.92
N ARG A 150 -1.05 9.81 4.67
CA ARG A 150 -1.24 11.21 4.26
C ARG A 150 -2.69 11.63 4.44
N GLN A 151 -3.63 10.80 3.99
CA GLN A 151 -5.06 11.07 4.11
C GLN A 151 -5.50 11.17 5.57
N GLN A 152 -5.06 10.23 6.42
CA GLN A 152 -5.33 10.28 7.87
C GLN A 152 -4.75 11.52 8.53
N ARG A 153 -3.54 11.95 8.15
CA ARG A 153 -2.97 13.20 8.65
C ARG A 153 -3.82 14.41 8.25
N HIS A 154 -4.29 14.45 7.00
CA HIS A 154 -5.14 15.54 6.51
C HIS A 154 -6.49 15.57 7.20
N GLU A 155 -7.05 14.40 7.51
CA GLU A 155 -8.33 14.25 8.20
C GLU A 155 -8.39 15.08 9.49
N THR A 156 -7.32 15.01 10.29
CA THR A 156 -7.23 15.67 11.59
C THR A 156 -6.45 16.99 11.57
N THR A 157 -6.01 17.49 10.40
CA THR A 157 -5.25 18.75 10.34
C THR A 157 -6.21 19.93 10.55
N PRO A 158 -6.09 20.70 11.65
CA PRO A 158 -7.03 21.75 11.96
C PRO A 158 -6.83 22.98 11.07
N ILE A 159 -7.93 23.64 10.73
CA ILE A 159 -7.93 24.96 10.11
C ILE A 159 -8.36 25.94 11.21
N PRO A 160 -7.54 26.95 11.57
CA PRO A 160 -7.89 27.90 12.63
C PRO A 160 -9.19 28.65 12.35
N ASP A 161 -9.93 28.95 13.41
CA ASP A 161 -11.10 29.82 13.33
C ASP A 161 -10.68 31.21 12.80
N GLY A 162 -11.43 31.71 11.82
CA GLY A 162 -11.11 32.99 11.16
C GLY A 162 -10.00 32.93 10.12
N PHE A 163 -9.55 31.74 9.68
CA PHE A 163 -8.60 31.61 8.58
C PHE A 163 -9.04 32.41 7.33
N ASP A 164 -8.11 33.20 6.77
CA ASP A 164 -8.34 34.00 5.57
C ASP A 164 -8.04 33.19 4.30
N TYR A 165 -9.09 32.66 3.68
CA TYR A 165 -8.98 31.90 2.44
C TYR A 165 -8.63 32.79 1.23
N ALA A 166 -8.93 34.08 1.26
CA ALA A 166 -8.62 35.01 0.16
C ALA A 166 -7.11 35.29 0.09
N GLY A 167 -6.40 35.21 1.22
CA GLY A 167 -4.94 35.33 1.30
C GLY A 167 -4.16 34.15 0.70
N VAL A 168 -4.82 33.04 0.36
CA VAL A 168 -4.17 31.84 -0.20
C VAL A 168 -3.97 31.98 -1.70
N ARG A 169 -2.77 32.40 -2.09
CA ARG A 169 -2.40 32.56 -3.51
C ARG A 169 -2.57 31.26 -4.30
N GLY A 170 -3.21 31.35 -5.46
CA GLY A 170 -3.41 30.22 -6.39
C GLY A 170 -4.73 29.47 -6.23
N LEU A 171 -5.53 29.75 -5.19
CA LEU A 171 -6.91 29.27 -5.12
C LEU A 171 -7.78 30.01 -6.15
N SER A 172 -8.61 29.29 -6.88
CA SER A 172 -9.62 29.91 -7.74
C SER A 172 -10.70 30.60 -6.91
N ILE A 173 -11.36 31.61 -7.49
CA ILE A 173 -12.45 32.33 -6.83
C ILE A 173 -13.57 31.36 -6.39
N GLU A 174 -13.91 30.39 -7.23
CA GLU A 174 -14.93 29.38 -6.90
C GLU A 174 -14.55 28.55 -5.66
N VAL A 175 -13.28 28.11 -5.56
CA VAL A 175 -12.80 27.35 -4.41
C VAL A 175 -12.77 28.21 -3.16
N GLN A 176 -12.29 29.46 -3.26
CA GLN A 176 -12.31 30.40 -2.14
C GLN A 176 -13.72 30.62 -1.62
N GLN A 177 -14.69 30.89 -2.51
CA GLN A 177 -16.11 31.07 -2.13
C GLN A 177 -16.68 29.82 -1.45
N LYS A 178 -16.34 28.63 -1.92
CA LYS A 178 -16.78 27.37 -1.29
C LYS A 178 -16.20 27.20 0.11
N LEU A 179 -14.90 27.45 0.29
CA LEU A 179 -14.23 27.37 1.60
C LEU A 179 -14.78 28.41 2.57
N GLU A 180 -14.98 29.63 2.09
CA GLU A 180 -15.51 30.75 2.87
C GLU A 180 -16.94 30.50 3.33
N ARG A 181 -17.77 29.89 2.46
CA ARG A 181 -19.16 29.53 2.80
C ARG A 181 -19.24 28.36 3.78
N VAL A 182 -18.41 27.33 3.59
CA VAL A 182 -18.47 26.10 4.40
C VAL A 182 -17.74 26.26 5.74
N ARG A 183 -16.68 27.09 5.78
CA ARG A 183 -15.77 27.26 6.93
C ARG A 183 -15.36 25.91 7.56
N PRO A 184 -14.67 25.04 6.81
CA PRO A 184 -14.26 23.74 7.35
C PRO A 184 -13.30 23.90 8.53
N GLN A 185 -13.45 23.05 9.54
CA GLN A 185 -12.63 22.99 10.76
C GLN A 185 -11.36 22.15 10.56
N SER A 186 -11.32 21.32 9.51
CA SER A 186 -10.14 20.52 9.16
C SER A 186 -9.92 20.42 7.65
N ILE A 187 -8.69 20.07 7.26
CA ILE A 187 -8.35 19.80 5.87
C ILE A 187 -9.15 18.61 5.32
N GLY A 188 -9.40 17.58 6.13
CA GLY A 188 -10.28 16.47 5.75
C GLY A 188 -11.70 16.93 5.42
N GLN A 189 -12.27 17.83 6.22
CA GLN A 189 -13.57 18.41 5.90
C GLN A 189 -13.52 19.26 4.61
N ALA A 190 -12.47 20.04 4.41
CA ALA A 190 -12.28 20.83 3.20
C ALA A 190 -12.20 19.94 1.94
N GLN A 191 -11.52 18.80 2.02
CA GLN A 191 -11.38 17.82 0.93
C GLN A 191 -12.73 17.26 0.44
N ARG A 192 -13.71 17.10 1.33
CA ARG A 192 -15.04 16.57 0.97
C ARG A 192 -15.96 17.61 0.33
N ILE A 193 -15.56 18.88 0.28
CA ILE A 193 -16.37 19.92 -0.35
C ILE A 193 -16.46 19.65 -1.87
N ALA A 194 -17.67 19.65 -2.40
CA ALA A 194 -17.90 19.37 -3.82
C ALA A 194 -17.13 20.34 -4.75
N GLY A 195 -16.34 19.78 -5.66
CA GLY A 195 -15.48 20.54 -6.57
C GLY A 195 -14.18 21.05 -5.92
N MET A 196 -13.80 20.53 -4.74
CA MET A 196 -12.46 20.70 -4.20
C MET A 196 -11.46 19.88 -5.01
N THR A 197 -10.27 20.45 -5.26
CA THR A 197 -9.21 19.79 -6.03
C THR A 197 -7.99 19.47 -5.16
N PRO A 198 -7.20 18.43 -5.49
CA PRO A 198 -5.96 18.14 -4.77
C PRO A 198 -4.97 19.32 -4.75
N ALA A 199 -4.95 20.13 -5.82
CA ALA A 199 -4.14 21.32 -5.91
C ALA A 199 -4.56 22.40 -4.89
N ALA A 200 -5.87 22.64 -4.73
CA ALA A 200 -6.38 23.59 -3.75
C ALA A 200 -6.03 23.18 -2.31
N ILE A 201 -6.20 21.91 -1.98
CA ILE A 201 -5.83 21.34 -0.67
C ILE A 201 -4.33 21.49 -0.41
N SER A 202 -3.50 21.25 -1.43
CA SER A 202 -2.05 21.43 -1.32
C SER A 202 -1.68 22.90 -1.01
N LEU A 203 -2.35 23.86 -1.66
CA LEU A 203 -2.15 25.29 -1.38
C LEU A 203 -2.55 25.67 0.05
N LEU A 204 -3.68 25.14 0.54
CA LEU A 204 -4.10 25.34 1.93
C LEU A 204 -3.07 24.80 2.93
N LEU A 205 -2.61 23.56 2.72
CA LEU A 205 -1.62 22.92 3.60
C LEU A 205 -0.30 23.71 3.66
N VAL A 206 0.20 24.18 2.51
CA VAL A 206 1.42 25.01 2.46
C VAL A 206 1.21 26.33 3.21
N HIS A 207 0.04 26.95 3.06
CA HIS A 207 -0.27 28.22 3.74
C HIS A 207 -0.39 28.05 5.26
N LEU A 208 -1.09 27.00 5.72
CA LEU A 208 -1.22 26.67 7.14
C LEU A 208 0.13 26.37 7.79
N GLU A 209 0.99 25.60 7.12
CA GLU A 209 2.34 25.29 7.62
C GLU A 209 3.21 26.55 7.74
N ARG A 210 3.11 27.48 6.78
CA ARG A 210 3.80 28.78 6.86
C ARG A 210 3.29 29.61 8.03
N ALA A 211 1.98 29.73 8.20
CA ALA A 211 1.39 30.48 9.31
C ALA A 211 1.81 29.90 10.69
N ARG A 212 1.85 28.57 10.81
CA ARG A 212 2.29 27.88 12.02
C ARG A 212 3.76 28.14 12.34
N ARG A 213 4.65 28.15 11.35
CA ARG A 213 6.08 28.45 11.57
C ARG A 213 6.32 29.90 11.99
N SER A 214 5.56 30.84 11.44
CA SER A 214 5.67 32.26 11.80
C SER A 214 5.13 32.61 13.19
N GLN A 215 4.28 31.76 13.79
CA GLN A 215 3.80 31.94 15.17
C GLN A 215 4.72 31.33 16.24
N VAL A 216 5.65 30.47 15.84
CA VAL A 216 6.59 29.78 16.75
C VAL A 216 7.96 30.47 16.81
N ALA A 217 8.23 31.40 15.89
CA ALA A 217 9.42 32.26 15.87
C ALA A 217 9.13 33.61 16.53
#